data_AF-A0A2M7NTL2-F1
#
_entry.id   AF-A0A2M7NTL2-F1
#
_cell.length_a   1.000
_cell.length_b   1.000
_cell.length_c   1.000
_cell.angle_alpha   90.00
_cell.angle_beta   90.00
_cell.angle_gamma   90.00
#
_symmetry.space_group_name_H-M   'P 1'
#
loop_
_entity.id
_entity.type
_entity.pdbx_description
1 polymer ?
#
loop_
_entity_poly.entity_id
_entity_poly.type
_entity_poly.pdbx_seq_one_letter_code
_entity_poly.pdbx_strand_id
1 'polypeptide(L)' 'MKILIMQSAFIGDVILALPLAEAVKQSFPESEIHFLTLPAY' A
#
# COMPACT_ATOMS: atom_id res chain seq x y z
N MET A 1 10.71 5.12 -9.48
CA MET A 1 9.98 3.84 -9.72
C MET A 1 8.58 3.99 -9.13
N LYS A 2 7.54 3.49 -9.81
CA LYS A 2 6.16 3.56 -9.31
C LYS A 2 5.67 2.17 -8.93
N ILE A 3 5.11 2.04 -7.74
CA ILE A 3 4.65 0.77 -7.17
C ILE A 3 3.18 0.94 -6.78
N LEU A 4 2.35 0.00 -7.21
CA LEU A 4 0.93 -0.05 -6.87
C LEU A 4 0.68 -1.23 -5.92
N ILE A 5 0.14 -0.94 -4.75
CA ILE A 5 -0.36 -1.93 -3.80
C ILE A 5 -1.88 -1.97 -3.94
N MET A 6 -2.41 -3.10 -4.38
CA MET A 6 -3.86 -3.30 -4.56
C MET A 6 -4.41 -4.06 -3.37
N GLN A 7 -5.35 -3.44 -2.66
CA GLN A 7 -6.02 -4.06 -1.53
C GLN A 7 -7.52 -3.77 -1.57
N SER A 8 -8.26 -4.74 -2.10
CA SER A 8 -9.69 -4.65 -2.32
C SER A 8 -10.51 -5.24 -1.16
N ALA A 9 -10.09 -4.97 0.07
CA ALA A 9 -10.68 -5.57 1.27
C ALA A 9 -11.07 -4.50 2.29
N PHE A 10 -11.48 -4.90 3.50
CA PHE A 10 -11.99 -3.96 4.50
C PHE A 10 -10.84 -3.07 5.04
N ILE A 11 -11.19 -2.02 5.78
CA ILE A 11 -10.20 -1.10 6.35
C ILE A 11 -9.13 -1.81 7.22
N GLY A 12 -9.52 -2.90 7.90
CA GLY A 12 -8.59 -3.71 8.69
C GLY A 12 -7.47 -4.30 7.83
N ASP A 13 -7.80 -4.77 6.63
CA ASP A 13 -6.81 -5.32 5.69
C ASP A 13 -5.83 -4.23 5.23
N VAL A 14 -6.32 -3.01 4.97
CA VAL A 14 -5.48 -1.86 4.58
C VAL A 14 -4.45 -1.54 5.66
N ILE A 15 -4.86 -1.54 6.92
CA ILE A 15 -3.95 -1.31 8.05
C ILE A 15 -2.87 -2.41 8.10
N LEU A 16 -3.26 -3.66 7.87
CA LEU A 16 -2.32 -4.80 7.88
C LEU A 16 -1.31 -4.78 6.73
N ALA A 17 -1.54 -4.02 5.65
CA ALA A 17 -0.58 -3.86 4.55
C ALA A 17 0.39 -2.67 4.73
N LEU A 18 0.24 -1.84 5.75
CA LEU A 18 1.17 -0.73 5.98
C LEU A 18 2.63 -1.19 6.19
N PRO A 19 2.92 -2.29 6.93
CA PRO A 19 4.29 -2.80 7.07
C PRO A 19 4.92 -3.22 5.72
N LEU A 20 4.10 -3.65 4.76
CA LEU A 20 4.58 -3.94 3.41
C LEU A 20 5.05 -2.65 2.71
N ALA A 21 4.28 -1.56 2.82
CA ALA A 21 4.67 -0.27 2.25
C ALA A 21 5.97 0.27 2.88
N GLU A 22 6.15 0.08 4.19
CA GLU A 22 7.39 0.44 4.89
C GLU A 22 8.59 -0.36 4.36
N ALA A 23 8.46 -1.69 4.23
CA ALA A 23 9.52 -2.55 3.70
C ALA A 23 9.88 -2.20 2.25
N VAL A 24 8.87 -1.87 1.43
CA VAL A 24 9.08 -1.40 0.06
C VAL A 24 9.85 -0.07 0.06
N LYS A 25 9.49 0.89 0.92
CA LYS A 25 10.23 2.16 1.02
C LYS A 25 11.65 1.99 1.54
N GLN A 26 11.89 1.06 2.46
CA GLN A 26 13.25 0.76 2.91
C GLN A 26 14.12 0.18 1.79
N SER A 27 13.53 -0.66 0.93
CA SER A 27 14.22 -1.28 -0.20
C SER A 27 14.38 -0.33 -1.41
N PHE A 28 13.41 0.57 -1.59
CA PHE A 28 13.35 1.54 -2.68
C PHE A 28 12.99 2.94 -2.15
N PRO A 29 13.94 3.68 -1.57
CA PRO A 29 13.66 4.96 -0.89
C PRO A 29 12.95 5.99 -1.77
N GLU A 30 13.31 6.04 -3.05
CA GLU A 30 12.78 6.97 -4.05
C GLU A 30 11.50 6.45 -4.76
N SER A 31 10.95 5.29 -4.37
CA SER A 31 9.74 4.77 -5.03
C SER A 31 8.49 5.54 -4.62
N GLU A 32 7.62 5.85 -5.57
CA GLU A 32 6.27 6.35 -5.30
C GLU A 32 5.33 5.16 -5.10
N ILE A 33 4.66 5.08 -3.96
CA ILE A 33 3.73 3.99 -3.62
C ILE A 33 2.31 4.52 -3.71
N HIS A 34 1.48 3.87 -4.53
CA HIS A 34 0.05 4.13 -4.63
C HIS A 34 -0.72 2.96 -4.04
N PHE A 35 -1.80 3.26 -3.31
CA PHE A 35 -2.75 2.25 -2.85
C PHE A 35 -4.02 2.32 -3.69
N LEU A 36 -4.47 1.17 -4.19
CA LEU A 36 -5.82 1.00 -4.72
C LEU A 36 -6.65 0.30 -3.66
N THR A 37 -7.67 0.99 -3.16
CA THR A 37 -8.63 0.46 -2.19
C THR A 37 -10.05 0.53 -2.72
N LEU A 38 -10.97 -0.16 -2.05
CA LEU A 38 -12.39 0.06 -2.28
C LEU A 38 -12.81 1.42 -1.68
N PRO A 39 -13.76 2.12 -2.31
CA PRO A 39 -14.34 3.33 -1.74
C PRO A 39 -15.14 3.00 -0.46
N ALA A 40 -15.21 3.97 0.46
CA ALA A 40 -15.77 3.79 1.80
C ALA A 40 -17.31 3.77 1.89
N TYR A 41 -18.01 3.35 0.83
CA TYR A 41 -19.48 3.32 0.81
C TYR A 41 -20.05 2.24 1.73
#